data_AF-A0A833Z894-F1
#
_entry.id   AF-A0A833Z894-F1
#
_cell.length_a   1.000
_cell.length_b   1.000
_cell.length_c   1.000
_cell.angle_alpha   90.00
_cell.angle_beta   90.00
_cell.angle_gamma   90.00
#
_symmetry.space_group_name_H-M   'P 1'
#
loop_
_entity.id
_entity.type
_entity.pdbx_description
1 polymer ?
#
loop_
_entity_poly.entity_id
_entity_poly.type
_entity_poly.pdbx_seq_one_letter_code
_entity_poly.pdbx_strand_id
1 'polypeptide(L)'
;MESVNFSPANLSSTASRYLNALVDSAVALETKDTSLASFLPAVNDLTSDLFRTKSKNEEIKLELTKVEKNLTASLVLEKRLQEDLKKAELHLSAERAKADHRLQNRDFLKAKSEEFRFGIRAAEEKLLARGMDASLSHQSLVALSERLEELKQQTIPLKKKLESYLDLMPNPSLARVKIEEAKRELDAIEAELTKKVDMMEL
;
A
#
# COMPACT_ATOMS: atom_id res chain seq x y z
N MET A 1 55.16 67.56 -65.88
CA MET A 1 55.79 68.14 -64.67
C MET A 1 57.28 67.89 -64.81
N GLU A 2 58.06 68.95 -64.97
CA GLU A 2 59.53 68.90 -64.93
C GLU A 2 59.95 68.15 -63.67
N SER A 3 60.82 67.15 -63.84
CA SER A 3 61.41 66.42 -62.73
C SER A 3 62.32 67.37 -61.98
N VAL A 4 61.79 67.99 -60.93
CA VAL A 4 62.60 68.72 -59.96
C VAL A 4 63.54 67.69 -59.33
N ASN A 5 64.82 67.73 -59.69
CA ASN A 5 65.84 66.80 -59.22
C ASN A 5 66.11 67.04 -57.72
N PHE A 6 65.20 66.58 -56.86
CA PHE A 6 65.39 66.56 -55.41
C PHE A 6 66.26 65.36 -55.05
N SER A 7 67.51 65.62 -54.66
CA SER A 7 68.34 64.60 -54.01
C SER A 7 67.87 64.38 -52.57
N PRO A 8 67.62 63.14 -52.12
CA PRO A 8 67.19 62.84 -50.74
C PRO A 8 68.14 63.37 -49.66
N ALA A 9 69.40 63.61 -50.02
CA ALA A 9 70.44 64.14 -49.15
C ALA A 9 70.30 65.65 -48.83
N ASN A 10 69.48 66.39 -49.58
CA ASN A 10 69.31 67.84 -49.42
C ASN A 10 68.07 68.24 -48.60
N LEU A 11 67.36 67.25 -48.04
CA LEU A 11 66.16 67.47 -47.25
C LEU A 11 66.51 67.81 -45.80
N SER A 12 65.73 68.72 -45.20
CA SER A 12 65.80 68.94 -43.75
C SER A 12 65.36 67.67 -43.01
N SER A 13 65.86 67.47 -41.80
CA SER A 13 65.44 66.34 -40.95
C SER A 13 63.92 66.27 -40.77
N THR A 14 63.26 67.42 -40.70
CA THR A 14 61.81 67.56 -40.65
C THR A 14 61.14 67.07 -41.93
N ALA A 15 61.65 67.45 -43.11
CA ALA A 15 61.09 67.04 -44.40
C ALA A 15 61.22 65.53 -44.62
N SER A 16 62.37 64.94 -44.27
CA SER A 16 62.58 63.48 -44.34
C SER A 16 61.60 62.72 -43.44
N ARG A 17 61.31 63.24 -42.24
CA ARG A 17 60.34 62.62 -41.33
C ARG A 17 58.91 62.62 -41.90
N TYR A 18 58.49 63.72 -42.55
CA TYR A 18 57.17 63.78 -43.18
C TYR A 18 57.06 62.84 -44.39
N LEU A 19 58.11 62.73 -45.21
CA LEU A 19 58.14 61.79 -46.32
C LEU A 19 58.08 60.34 -45.85
N ASN A 20 58.84 59.98 -44.82
CA ASN A 20 58.78 58.63 -44.24
C ASN A 20 57.38 58.33 -43.69
N ALA A 21 56.77 59.26 -42.95
CA ALA A 21 55.40 59.07 -42.45
C ALA A 21 54.38 58.90 -43.60
N LEU A 22 54.56 59.59 -44.73
CA LEU A 22 53.70 59.44 -45.91
C LEU A 22 53.90 58.08 -46.59
N VAL A 23 55.15 57.64 -46.74
CA VAL A 23 55.49 56.31 -47.27
C VAL A 23 54.90 55.21 -46.38
N ASP A 24 55.10 55.31 -45.06
CA ASP A 24 54.56 54.35 -44.09
C ASP A 24 53.03 54.30 -44.15
N SER A 25 52.37 55.45 -44.32
CA SER A 25 50.92 55.54 -44.47
C SER A 25 50.43 54.90 -45.78
N ALA A 26 51.13 55.14 -46.90
CA ALA A 26 50.81 54.53 -48.19
C ALA A 26 50.98 53.01 -48.16
N VAL A 27 52.02 52.50 -47.48
CA VAL A 27 52.24 51.08 -47.27
C VAL A 27 51.15 50.48 -46.39
N ALA A 28 50.79 51.13 -45.28
CA ALA A 28 49.76 50.65 -44.36
C ALA A 28 48.35 50.64 -44.98
N LEU A 29 48.08 51.56 -45.92
CA LEU A 29 46.82 51.63 -46.67
C LEU A 29 46.86 50.84 -47.99
N GLU A 30 48.00 50.20 -48.31
CA GLU A 30 48.23 49.46 -49.55
C GLU A 30 47.92 50.28 -50.83
N THR A 31 48.22 51.60 -50.81
CA THR A 31 47.92 52.49 -51.96
C THR A 31 48.98 52.37 -53.05
N LYS A 32 48.54 52.42 -54.32
CA LYS A 32 49.45 52.32 -55.48
C LYS A 32 50.27 53.60 -55.70
N ASP A 33 49.67 54.74 -55.42
CA ASP A 33 50.31 56.06 -55.46
C ASP A 33 49.80 56.95 -54.31
N THR A 34 50.43 58.10 -54.11
CA THR A 34 49.99 59.11 -53.12
C THR A 34 48.99 60.10 -53.73
N SER A 35 48.35 59.75 -54.85
CA SER A 35 47.33 60.60 -55.44
C SER A 35 46.07 60.56 -54.58
N LEU A 36 45.31 61.66 -54.63
CA LEU A 36 44.02 61.74 -53.94
C LEU A 36 43.06 60.62 -54.40
N ALA A 37 43.17 60.20 -55.67
CA ALA A 37 42.32 59.17 -56.27
C ALA A 37 42.60 57.76 -55.72
N SER A 38 43.84 57.44 -55.32
CA SER A 38 44.16 56.15 -54.67
C SER A 38 43.98 56.21 -53.15
N PHE A 39 44.21 57.37 -52.53
CA PHE A 39 44.18 57.51 -51.08
C PHE A 39 42.76 57.58 -50.50
N LEU A 40 41.84 58.34 -51.13
CA LEU A 40 40.47 58.49 -50.62
C LEU A 40 39.68 57.17 -50.55
N PRO A 41 39.68 56.30 -51.58
CA PRO A 41 38.99 55.02 -51.51
C PRO A 41 39.57 54.11 -50.41
N ALA A 42 40.89 54.00 -50.29
CA ALA A 42 41.54 53.19 -49.26
C ALA A 42 41.18 53.64 -47.83
N VAL A 43 41.15 54.95 -47.58
CA VAL A 43 40.70 55.49 -46.29
C VAL A 43 39.22 55.19 -46.05
N ASN A 44 38.37 55.29 -47.06
CA ASN A 44 36.94 55.00 -46.94
C ASN A 44 36.67 53.51 -46.68
N ASP A 45 37.41 52.62 -47.34
CA ASP A 45 37.33 51.17 -47.13
C ASP A 45 37.74 50.79 -45.71
N LEU A 46 38.88 51.32 -45.24
CA LEU A 46 39.34 51.11 -43.86
C LEU A 46 38.33 51.66 -42.84
N THR A 47 37.74 52.83 -43.11
CA THR A 47 36.71 53.43 -42.26
C THR A 47 35.46 52.56 -42.19
N SER A 48 35.03 52.01 -43.33
CA SER A 48 33.89 51.09 -43.43
C SER A 48 34.16 49.78 -42.68
N ASP A 49 35.37 49.24 -42.82
CA ASP A 49 35.82 48.02 -42.14
C ASP A 49 35.92 48.20 -40.62
N LEU A 50 36.40 49.37 -40.18
CA LEU A 50 36.40 49.75 -38.77
C LEU A 50 34.98 49.79 -38.20
N PHE A 51 34.03 50.40 -38.94
CA PHE A 51 32.62 50.47 -38.51
C PHE A 51 31.98 49.09 -38.44
N ARG A 52 32.20 48.24 -39.45
CA ARG A 52 31.73 46.85 -39.49
C ARG A 52 32.28 46.04 -38.32
N THR A 53 33.58 46.17 -38.05
CA THR A 53 34.25 45.47 -36.95
C THR A 53 33.71 45.94 -35.60
N LYS A 54 33.51 47.25 -35.43
CA LYS A 54 32.94 47.82 -34.20
C LYS A 54 31.50 47.33 -33.97
N SER A 55 30.68 47.28 -35.00
CA SER A 55 29.30 46.77 -34.93
C SER A 55 29.28 45.30 -34.50
N LYS A 56 30.11 44.46 -35.12
CA LYS A 56 30.23 43.03 -34.74
C LYS A 56 30.73 42.85 -33.30
N ASN A 57 31.67 43.68 -32.86
CA ASN A 57 32.17 43.61 -31.48
C ASN A 57 31.07 43.94 -30.47
N GLU A 58 30.21 44.91 -30.77
CA GLU A 58 29.08 45.23 -29.91
C GLU A 58 28.04 44.11 -29.86
N GLU A 59 27.73 43.49 -31.00
CA GLU A 59 26.86 42.31 -31.06
C GLU A 59 27.42 41.15 -30.23
N ILE A 60 28.70 40.82 -30.37
CA ILE A 60 29.37 39.77 -29.58
C ILE A 60 29.31 40.07 -28.09
N LYS A 61 29.48 41.34 -27.67
CA LYS A 61 29.34 41.72 -26.25
C LYS A 61 27.91 41.48 -25.74
N LEU A 62 26.90 41.83 -26.53
CA LEU A 62 25.51 41.58 -26.16
C LEU A 62 25.24 40.07 -26.00
N GLU A 63 25.73 39.26 -26.94
CA GLU A 63 25.62 37.80 -26.85
C GLU A 63 26.36 37.23 -25.63
N LEU A 64 27.57 37.71 -25.36
CA LEU A 64 28.36 37.29 -24.20
C LEU A 64 27.60 37.55 -22.90
N THR A 65 27.07 38.77 -22.72
CA THR A 65 26.29 39.10 -21.51
C THR A 65 25.00 38.26 -21.38
N LYS A 66 24.39 37.88 -22.51
CA LYS A 66 23.22 36.98 -22.51
C LYS A 66 23.61 35.57 -22.06
N VAL A 67 24.72 35.04 -22.59
CA VAL A 67 25.24 33.72 -22.20
C VAL A 67 25.64 33.69 -20.73
N GLU A 68 26.30 34.73 -20.22
CA GLU A 68 26.69 34.85 -18.81
C GLU A 68 25.47 34.83 -17.87
N LYS A 69 24.41 35.58 -18.21
CA LYS A 69 23.16 35.59 -17.45
C LYS A 69 22.49 34.22 -17.44
N ASN A 70 22.43 33.56 -18.59
CA ASN A 70 21.86 32.22 -18.71
C ASN A 70 22.67 31.20 -17.92
N LEU A 71 24.00 31.23 -18.01
CA LEU A 71 24.87 30.34 -17.27
C LEU A 71 24.68 30.52 -15.75
N THR A 72 24.60 31.76 -15.29
CA THR A 72 24.37 32.05 -13.87
C THR A 72 23.01 31.51 -13.41
N ALA A 73 21.95 31.70 -14.20
CA ALA A 73 20.63 31.16 -13.88
C ALA A 73 20.63 29.62 -13.83
N SER A 74 21.28 28.97 -14.79
CA SER A 74 21.43 27.50 -14.82
C SER A 74 22.21 26.98 -13.62
N LEU A 75 23.31 27.63 -13.22
CA LEU A 75 24.10 27.23 -12.04
C LEU A 75 23.31 27.37 -10.73
N VAL A 76 22.48 28.43 -10.60
CA VAL A 76 21.61 28.58 -9.43
C VAL A 76 20.56 27.48 -9.39
N LEU A 77 19.96 27.15 -10.54
CA LEU A 77 18.99 26.06 -10.64
C LEU A 77 19.62 24.70 -10.30
N GLU A 78 20.81 24.42 -10.83
CA GLU A 78 21.56 23.19 -10.54
C GLU A 78 21.77 23.01 -9.03
N LYS A 79 22.24 24.06 -8.33
CA LYS A 79 22.44 24.01 -6.87
C LYS A 79 21.13 23.72 -6.12
N ARG A 80 20.02 24.34 -6.52
CA ARG A 80 18.70 24.06 -5.92
C ARG A 80 18.28 22.61 -6.14
N LEU A 81 18.45 22.09 -7.35
CA LEU A 81 18.13 20.71 -7.67
C LEU A 81 19.00 19.72 -6.88
N GLN A 82 20.28 20.02 -6.67
CA GLN A 82 21.16 19.21 -5.82
C GLN A 82 20.70 19.19 -4.36
N GLU A 83 20.28 20.33 -3.80
CA GLU A 83 19.73 20.41 -2.45
C GLU A 83 18.42 19.62 -2.31
N ASP A 84 17.52 19.75 -3.29
CA ASP A 84 16.24 19.05 -3.29
C ASP A 84 16.41 17.55 -3.47
N LEU A 85 17.38 17.11 -4.29
CA LEU A 85 17.76 15.71 -4.40
C LEU A 85 18.23 15.15 -3.05
N LYS A 86 19.11 15.88 -2.35
CA LYS A 86 19.60 15.46 -1.02
C LYS A 86 18.45 15.36 -0.01
N LYS A 87 17.50 16.30 -0.02
CA LYS A 87 16.30 16.22 0.84
C LYS A 87 15.45 15.01 0.49
N ALA A 88 15.23 14.75 -0.79
CA ALA A 88 14.44 13.61 -1.27
C ALA A 88 15.08 12.28 -0.86
N GLU A 89 16.41 12.15 -0.95
CA GLU A 89 17.15 10.97 -0.49
C GLU A 89 16.99 10.72 1.02
N LEU A 90 17.08 11.78 1.84
CA LEU A 90 16.85 11.67 3.29
C LEU A 90 15.41 11.23 3.61
N HIS A 91 14.42 11.81 2.94
CA HIS A 91 13.02 11.41 3.09
C HIS A 91 12.80 9.95 2.67
N LEU A 92 13.39 9.53 1.55
CA LEU A 92 13.30 8.15 1.08
C LEU A 92 13.92 7.17 2.07
N SER A 93 15.08 7.51 2.65
CA SER A 93 15.71 6.69 3.68
C SER A 93 14.83 6.53 4.93
N ALA A 94 14.21 7.63 5.39
CA ALA A 94 13.32 7.60 6.55
C ALA A 94 12.05 6.76 6.29
N GLU A 95 11.44 6.90 5.11
CA GLU A 95 10.26 6.11 4.74
C GLU A 95 10.60 4.62 4.54
N ARG A 96 11.77 4.28 4.00
CA ARG A 96 12.25 2.89 3.94
C ARG A 96 12.36 2.28 5.33
N ALA A 97 13.02 2.96 6.26
CA ALA A 97 13.13 2.48 7.65
C ALA A 97 11.75 2.27 8.32
N LYS A 98 10.80 3.18 8.08
CA LYS A 98 9.41 3.03 8.57
C LYS A 98 8.70 1.85 7.91
N ALA A 99 8.87 1.66 6.61
CA ALA A 99 8.27 0.55 5.88
C ALA A 99 8.81 -0.81 6.37
N ASP A 100 10.12 -0.90 6.58
CA ASP A 100 10.78 -2.10 7.11
C ASP A 100 10.28 -2.43 8.53
N HIS A 101 10.18 -1.41 9.40
CA HIS A 101 9.59 -1.59 10.73
C HIS A 101 8.13 -2.07 10.67
N ARG A 102 7.32 -1.50 9.77
CA ARG A 102 5.93 -1.95 9.56
C ARG A 102 5.85 -3.38 9.06
N LEU A 103 6.76 -3.78 8.17
CA LEU A 103 6.86 -5.15 7.66
C LEU A 103 7.15 -6.13 8.80
N GLN A 104 8.19 -5.85 9.60
CA GLN A 104 8.54 -6.66 10.76
C GLN A 104 7.39 -6.77 11.77
N ASN A 105 6.72 -5.65 12.07
CA ASN A 105 5.57 -5.65 12.97
C ASN A 105 4.40 -6.50 12.42
N ARG A 106 4.14 -6.44 11.12
CA ARG A 106 3.11 -7.26 10.49
C ARG A 106 3.43 -8.75 10.62
N ASP A 107 4.68 -9.13 10.38
CA ASP A 107 5.11 -10.52 10.46
C ASP A 107 5.03 -11.04 11.91
N PHE A 108 5.39 -10.21 12.90
CA PHE A 108 5.18 -10.49 14.31
C PHE A 108 3.71 -10.70 14.66
N LEU A 109 2.82 -9.80 14.21
CA LEU A 109 1.38 -9.93 14.45
C LEU A 109 0.80 -11.18 13.80
N LYS A 110 1.29 -11.54 12.60
CA LYS A 110 0.90 -12.77 11.93
C LYS A 110 1.30 -13.99 12.77
N ALA A 111 2.57 -14.08 13.20
CA ALA A 111 3.04 -15.17 14.05
C ALA A 111 2.22 -15.28 15.35
N LYS A 112 1.94 -14.15 16.01
CA LYS A 112 1.14 -14.11 17.24
C LYS A 112 -0.31 -14.57 17.03
N SER A 113 -0.93 -14.21 15.91
CA SER A 113 -2.27 -14.67 15.57
C SER A 113 -2.32 -16.18 15.29
N GLU A 114 -1.29 -16.72 14.65
CA GLU A 114 -1.16 -18.16 14.44
C GLU A 114 -0.98 -18.90 15.77
N GLU A 115 -0.14 -18.38 16.68
CA GLU A 115 0.03 -18.90 18.04
C GLU A 115 -1.31 -18.96 18.79
N PHE A 116 -2.08 -17.87 18.81
CA PHE A 116 -3.41 -17.85 19.43
C PHE A 116 -4.36 -18.85 18.78
N ARG A 117 -4.34 -18.99 17.45
CA ARG A 117 -5.16 -19.99 16.76
C ARG A 117 -4.78 -21.43 17.14
N PHE A 118 -3.50 -21.73 17.35
CA PHE A 118 -3.08 -23.03 17.87
C PHE A 118 -3.53 -23.22 19.32
N GLY A 119 -3.38 -22.20 20.17
CA GLY A 119 -3.81 -22.25 21.57
C GLY A 119 -5.31 -22.47 21.72
N ILE A 120 -6.13 -21.79 20.91
CA ILE A 120 -7.60 -21.96 20.88
C ILE A 120 -7.95 -23.39 20.48
N ARG A 121 -7.40 -23.91 19.38
CA ARG A 121 -7.68 -25.28 18.93
C ARG A 121 -7.29 -26.32 19.99
N ALA A 122 -6.13 -26.16 20.61
CA ALA A 122 -5.69 -27.06 21.68
C ALA A 122 -6.61 -26.98 22.93
N ALA A 123 -7.15 -25.81 23.25
CA ALA A 123 -8.11 -25.64 24.33
C ALA A 123 -9.47 -26.25 23.98
N GLU A 124 -9.96 -26.05 22.76
CA GLU A 124 -11.19 -26.67 22.25
C GLU A 124 -11.09 -28.19 22.24
N GLU A 125 -9.98 -28.76 21.77
CA GLU A 125 -9.73 -30.21 21.82
C GLU A 125 -9.74 -30.73 23.26
N LYS A 126 -9.15 -29.99 24.22
CA LYS A 126 -9.19 -30.35 25.65
C LYS A 126 -10.61 -30.28 26.23
N LEU A 127 -11.43 -29.32 25.81
CA LEU A 127 -12.83 -29.24 26.22
C LEU A 127 -13.64 -30.41 25.67
N LEU A 128 -13.47 -30.71 24.38
CA LEU A 128 -14.10 -31.85 23.73
C LEU A 128 -13.69 -33.18 24.37
N ALA A 129 -12.40 -33.37 24.67
CA ALA A 129 -11.89 -34.56 25.36
C ALA A 129 -12.47 -34.73 26.78
N ARG A 130 -12.85 -33.63 27.44
CA ARG A 130 -13.55 -33.64 28.74
C ARG A 130 -15.06 -33.84 28.60
N GLY A 131 -15.58 -34.00 27.39
CA GLY A 131 -17.01 -34.14 27.11
C GLY A 131 -17.79 -32.83 27.25
N MET A 132 -17.11 -31.68 27.33
CA MET A 132 -17.76 -30.37 27.26
C MET A 132 -18.05 -30.04 25.79
N ASP A 133 -19.23 -30.46 25.34
CA ASP A 133 -19.77 -30.10 24.03
C ASP A 133 -20.69 -28.88 24.11
N ALA A 134 -21.16 -28.40 22.97
CA ALA A 134 -22.08 -27.27 22.90
C ALA A 134 -23.44 -27.54 23.57
N SER A 135 -23.78 -28.82 23.83
CA SER A 135 -25.03 -29.20 24.51
C SER A 135 -25.01 -28.86 26.00
N LEU A 136 -23.82 -28.78 26.60
CA LEU A 136 -23.60 -28.32 27.97
C LEU A 136 -23.42 -26.81 28.07
N SER A 137 -23.70 -26.07 26.99
CA SER A 137 -23.73 -24.61 27.04
C SER A 137 -24.85 -24.12 27.96
N HIS A 138 -24.67 -22.94 28.56
CA HIS A 138 -25.69 -22.32 29.42
C HIS A 138 -27.04 -22.20 28.70
N GLN A 139 -27.02 -21.79 27.44
CA GLN A 139 -28.23 -21.65 26.62
C GLN A 139 -28.96 -22.99 26.43
N SER A 140 -28.23 -24.06 26.12
CA SER A 140 -28.80 -25.40 25.95
C SER A 140 -29.37 -25.94 27.26
N LEU A 141 -28.67 -25.75 28.38
CA LEU A 141 -29.14 -26.14 29.72
C LEU A 141 -30.42 -25.41 30.12
N VAL A 142 -30.48 -24.10 29.87
CA VAL A 142 -31.68 -23.29 30.14
C VAL A 142 -32.85 -23.79 29.29
N ALA A 143 -32.66 -23.95 27.98
CA ALA A 143 -33.71 -24.45 27.09
C ALA A 143 -34.20 -25.86 27.49
N LEU A 144 -33.30 -26.74 27.96
CA LEU A 144 -33.67 -28.06 28.45
C LEU A 144 -34.50 -27.98 29.75
N SER A 145 -34.14 -27.06 30.65
CA SER A 145 -34.86 -26.84 31.91
C SER A 145 -36.26 -26.28 31.68
N GLU A 146 -36.42 -25.37 30.70
CA GLU A 146 -37.71 -24.82 30.30
C GLU A 146 -38.61 -25.93 29.72
N ARG A 147 -38.07 -26.75 28.81
CA ARG A 147 -38.79 -27.93 28.28
C ARG A 147 -39.18 -28.93 29.36
N LEU A 148 -38.30 -29.18 30.33
CA LEU A 148 -38.57 -30.08 31.44
C LEU A 148 -39.78 -29.56 32.23
N GLU A 149 -39.80 -28.26 32.53
CA GLU A 149 -40.89 -27.66 33.29
C GLU A 149 -42.20 -27.68 32.50
N GLU A 150 -42.16 -27.43 31.20
CA GLU A 150 -43.31 -27.58 30.31
C GLU A 150 -43.87 -29.01 30.30
N LEU A 151 -42.99 -30.03 30.17
CA LEU A 151 -43.40 -31.44 30.24
C LEU A 151 -44.00 -31.81 31.60
N LYS A 152 -43.45 -31.29 32.70
CA LYS A 152 -44.03 -31.50 34.04
C LYS A 152 -45.44 -30.92 34.11
N GLN A 153 -45.64 -29.70 33.62
CA GLN A 153 -46.97 -29.06 33.59
C GLN A 153 -47.97 -29.90 32.78
N GLN A 154 -47.55 -30.50 31.66
CA GLN A 154 -48.40 -31.40 30.86
C GLN A 154 -48.68 -32.75 31.54
N THR A 155 -47.75 -33.25 32.35
CA THR A 155 -47.88 -34.55 33.03
C THR A 155 -48.88 -34.51 34.19
N ILE A 156 -49.03 -33.36 34.87
CA ILE A 156 -49.98 -33.17 35.97
C ILE A 156 -51.44 -33.53 35.59
N PRO A 157 -52.05 -32.97 34.52
CA PRO A 157 -53.41 -33.30 34.13
C PRO A 157 -53.53 -34.74 33.62
N LEU A 158 -52.51 -35.28 32.95
CA LEU A 158 -52.48 -36.68 32.51
C LEU A 158 -52.49 -37.64 33.70
N LYS A 159 -51.71 -37.35 34.75
CA LYS A 159 -51.70 -38.13 35.98
C LYS A 159 -53.05 -38.08 36.69
N LYS A 160 -53.68 -36.90 36.78
CA LYS A 160 -55.05 -36.76 37.32
C LYS A 160 -56.08 -37.57 36.52
N LYS A 161 -55.98 -37.58 35.18
CA LYS A 161 -56.84 -38.43 34.34
C LYS A 161 -56.60 -39.91 34.62
N LEU A 162 -55.35 -40.34 34.71
CA LEU A 162 -55.01 -41.74 35.03
C LEU A 162 -55.56 -42.15 36.40
N GLU A 163 -55.41 -41.30 37.40
CA GLU A 163 -55.94 -41.52 38.75
C GLU A 163 -57.47 -41.64 38.72
N SER A 164 -58.16 -40.77 37.97
CA SER A 164 -59.60 -40.92 37.75
C SER A 164 -59.98 -42.23 37.04
N TYR A 165 -59.13 -42.76 36.17
CA TYR A 165 -59.36 -44.07 35.54
C TYR A 165 -59.12 -45.24 36.50
N LEU A 166 -58.22 -45.09 37.47
CA LEU A 166 -57.95 -46.09 38.50
C LEU A 166 -59.01 -46.11 39.60
N ASP A 167 -59.62 -44.95 39.89
CA ASP A 167 -60.74 -44.82 40.83
C ASP A 167 -62.08 -45.29 40.25
N LEU A 168 -62.17 -45.50 38.93
CA LEU A 168 -63.34 -46.13 38.33
C LEU A 168 -63.44 -47.57 38.84
N MET A 169 -64.63 -47.94 39.33
CA MET A 169 -64.87 -49.31 39.75
C MET A 169 -64.52 -50.29 38.61
N PRO A 170 -63.87 -51.42 38.92
CA PRO A 170 -63.53 -52.42 37.91
C PRO A 170 -64.75 -52.73 37.06
N ASN A 171 -64.60 -52.61 35.73
CA ASN A 171 -65.69 -52.83 34.79
C ASN A 171 -66.39 -54.16 35.14
N PRO A 172 -67.70 -54.14 35.49
CA PRO A 172 -68.39 -55.33 35.99
C PRO A 172 -68.37 -56.49 34.99
N SER A 173 -68.22 -56.21 33.69
CA SER A 173 -68.05 -57.22 32.66
C SER A 173 -66.66 -57.88 32.73
N LEU A 174 -65.60 -57.08 32.94
CA LEU A 174 -64.22 -57.58 33.07
C LEU A 174 -64.00 -58.30 34.41
N ALA A 175 -64.61 -57.80 35.48
CA ALA A 175 -64.60 -58.44 36.79
C ALA A 175 -65.32 -59.80 36.77
N ARG A 176 -66.47 -59.91 36.08
CA ARG A 176 -67.15 -61.20 35.89
C ARG A 176 -66.28 -62.21 35.16
N VAL A 177 -65.62 -61.80 34.07
CA VAL A 177 -64.71 -62.69 33.33
C VAL A 177 -63.55 -63.13 34.21
N LYS A 178 -62.93 -62.21 34.95
CA LYS A 178 -61.84 -62.54 35.89
C LYS A 178 -62.27 -63.44 37.05
N ILE A 179 -63.48 -63.25 37.57
CA ILE A 179 -64.06 -64.13 38.60
C ILE A 179 -64.34 -65.52 38.04
N GLU A 180 -64.86 -65.62 36.81
CA GLU A 180 -65.13 -66.92 36.19
C GLU A 180 -63.83 -67.65 35.81
N GLU A 181 -62.80 -66.93 35.36
CA GLU A 181 -61.45 -67.47 35.18
C GLU A 181 -60.88 -68.02 36.50
N ALA A 182 -60.93 -67.22 37.58
CA ALA A 182 -60.45 -67.64 38.89
C ALA A 182 -61.24 -68.81 39.48
N LYS A 183 -62.56 -68.89 39.24
CA LYS A 183 -63.38 -70.05 39.61
C LYS A 183 -62.93 -71.32 38.87
N ARG A 184 -62.69 -71.23 37.56
CA ARG A 184 -62.20 -72.39 36.79
C ARG A 184 -60.82 -72.84 37.25
N GLU A 185 -59.94 -71.90 37.61
CA GLU A 185 -58.63 -72.21 38.19
C GLU A 185 -58.78 -72.89 39.56
N LEU A 186 -59.70 -72.42 40.41
CA LEU A 186 -60.00 -73.02 41.70
C LEU A 186 -60.58 -74.44 41.55
N ASP A 187 -61.55 -74.63 40.67
CA ASP A 187 -62.16 -75.94 40.39
C ASP A 187 -61.11 -76.94 39.88
N ALA A 188 -60.16 -76.47 39.06
CA ALA A 188 -59.04 -77.29 38.59
C ALA A 188 -58.10 -77.70 39.74
N ILE A 189 -57.79 -76.77 40.66
CA ILE A 189 -56.96 -77.05 41.84
C ILE A 189 -57.71 -77.96 42.83
N GLU A 190 -59.01 -77.75 43.06
CA GLU A 190 -59.83 -78.64 43.90
C GLU A 190 -59.93 -80.03 43.29
N ALA A 191 -60.07 -80.17 41.97
CA ALA A 191 -60.03 -81.46 41.31
C ALA A 191 -58.66 -82.15 41.45
N GLU A 192 -57.56 -81.39 41.35
CA GLU A 192 -56.22 -81.92 41.59
C GLU A 192 -56.02 -82.34 43.06
N LEU A 193 -56.55 -81.56 44.00
CA LEU A 193 -56.50 -81.84 45.43
C LEU A 193 -57.34 -83.08 45.77
N THR A 194 -58.57 -83.18 45.24
CA THR A 194 -59.46 -84.33 45.42
C THR A 194 -58.82 -85.60 44.86
N LYS A 195 -58.23 -85.52 43.67
CA LYS A 195 -57.47 -86.63 43.08
C LYS A 195 -56.27 -87.04 43.94
N LYS A 196 -55.58 -86.09 44.58
CA LYS A 196 -54.48 -86.38 45.51
C LYS A 196 -54.96 -87.01 46.82
N VAL A 197 -56.12 -86.61 47.34
CA VAL A 197 -56.74 -87.17 48.54
C VAL A 197 -57.26 -88.60 48.27
N ASP A 198 -57.91 -88.83 47.13
CA ASP A 198 -58.38 -90.17 46.72
C ASP A 198 -57.21 -91.16 46.48
N MET A 199 -56.02 -90.67 46.09
CA MET A 199 -54.81 -91.51 46.03
C MET A 199 -54.17 -91.80 47.39
N MET A 200 -54.61 -91.14 48.47
CA MET A 200 -54.16 -91.41 49.85
C MET A 200 -55.12 -92.33 50.62
N GLU A 201 -56.33 -92.59 50.10
CA GLU A 201 -57.34 -93.48 50.70
C GLU A 201 -57.38 -94.90 50.07
N LEU A 202 -56.34 -95.28 49.32
CA LEU A 202 -56.07 -96.62 48.77
C LEU A 202 -54.74 -97.18 49.30
#